data_AF-A0A444XE86-F1
#
_entry.id   AF-A0A444XE86-F1
#
_cell.length_a   1.000
_cell.length_b   1.000
_cell.length_c   1.000
_cell.angle_alpha   90.00
_cell.angle_beta   90.00
_cell.angle_gamma   90.00
#
_symmetry.space_group_name_H-M   'P 1'
#
loop_
_entity.id
_entity.type
_entity.pdbx_description
1 polymer ?
#
loop_
_entity_poly.entity_id
_entity_poly.type
_entity_poly.pdbx_seq_one_letter_code
_entity_poly.pdbx_strand_id
1 'polypeptide(L)'
;MMQNCDINLDGEIDREEFYNFIKQLTADTFIIVSQKLIITLAVAPAVALATKRSTEKVPGVGNVVQKIPNSVYASLVTLAVVWFQKQTFGDDPKY
;
A
#
# COMPACT_ATOMS: atom_id res chain seq x y z
N MET A 1 7.33 -10.30 18.93
CA MET A 1 7.52 -8.84 19.14
C MET A 1 7.22 -8.47 20.58
N MET A 2 5.97 -8.55 21.07
CA MET A 2 5.69 -8.33 22.50
C MET A 2 6.51 -9.24 23.43
N GLN A 3 6.49 -10.56 23.21
CA GLN A 3 7.33 -11.52 23.96
C GLN A 3 8.85 -11.31 23.82
N ASN A 4 9.31 -10.59 22.79
CA ASN A 4 10.74 -10.30 22.62
C ASN A 4 11.17 -9.07 23.42
N CYS A 5 10.21 -8.24 23.83
CA CYS A 5 10.44 -7.01 24.58
C CYS A 5 10.11 -7.17 26.07
N ASP A 6 9.40 -8.23 26.46
CA ASP A 6 9.29 -8.74 27.83
C ASP A 6 10.62 -9.41 28.21
N ILE A 7 11.51 -8.63 28.83
CA ILE A 7 12.89 -9.04 29.12
C ILE A 7 12.93 -9.78 30.46
N ASN A 8 12.08 -9.37 31.39
CA ASN A 8 12.02 -9.95 32.73
C ASN A 8 11.17 -11.24 32.79
N LEU A 9 10.48 -11.58 31.70
CA LEU A 9 9.66 -12.78 31.49
C LEU A 9 8.47 -12.87 32.45
N ASP A 10 7.95 -11.74 32.92
CA ASP A 10 6.80 -11.68 33.82
C ASP A 10 5.45 -11.69 33.08
N GLY A 11 5.46 -11.57 31.76
CA GLY A 11 4.27 -11.55 30.92
C GLY A 11 3.52 -10.21 30.93
N GLU A 12 4.03 -9.20 31.64
CA GLU A 12 3.59 -7.82 31.60
C GLU A 12 4.54 -6.98 30.73
N ILE A 13 4.21 -5.71 30.52
CA ILE A 13 5.07 -4.76 29.79
C ILE A 13 5.20 -3.53 30.65
N ASP A 14 6.39 -3.31 31.19
CA ASP A 14 6.67 -2.08 31.92
C ASP A 14 6.97 -0.90 30.97
N ARG A 15 7.28 0.27 31.55
CA ARG A 15 7.55 1.49 30.77
C ARG A 15 8.77 1.36 29.85
N GLU A 16 9.82 0.70 30.29
CA GLU A 16 11.07 0.53 29.53
C GLU A 16 10.88 -0.50 28.42
N GLU A 17 10.17 -1.59 28.72
CA GLU A 17 9.79 -2.61 27.74
C GLU A 17 8.83 -2.05 26.69
N PHE A 18 7.87 -1.20 27.09
CA PHE A 18 7.00 -0.48 26.16
C PHE A 18 7.80 0.43 25.24
N TYR A 19 8.79 1.16 25.77
CA TYR A 19 9.66 2.00 24.96
C TYR A 19 10.42 1.17 23.92
N ASN A 20 10.98 0.02 24.32
CA ASN A 20 11.70 -0.88 23.42
C ASN A 20 10.77 -1.49 22.37
N PHE A 21 9.55 -1.87 22.76
CA PHE A 21 8.52 -2.38 21.87
C PHE A 21 8.16 -1.37 20.78
N ILE A 22 7.84 -0.12 21.15
CA ILE A 22 7.52 0.94 20.19
C ILE A 22 8.72 1.25 19.30
N LYS A 23 9.93 1.27 19.85
CA LYS A 23 11.16 1.49 19.07
C LYS A 23 11.37 0.39 18.02
N GLN A 24 11.20 -0.87 18.40
CA GLN A 24 11.35 -2.00 17.47
C GLN A 24 10.25 -2.02 16.41
N LEU A 25 8.99 -1.84 16.82
CA LEU A 25 7.86 -1.70 15.90
C LEU A 25 8.08 -0.58 14.89
N THR A 26 8.55 0.57 15.35
CA THR A 26 8.78 1.74 14.49
C THR A 26 9.94 1.48 13.51
N ALA A 27 11.04 0.88 13.98
CA ALA A 27 12.17 0.54 13.13
C ALA A 27 11.76 -0.44 12.02
N ASP A 28 11.07 -1.52 12.37
CA ASP A 28 10.64 -2.54 11.42
C ASP A 28 9.63 -1.97 10.41
N THR A 29 8.66 -1.18 10.89
CA THR A 29 7.68 -0.51 10.02
C THR A 29 8.34 0.47 9.07
N PHE A 30 9.29 1.29 9.55
CA PHE A 30 10.01 2.25 8.73
C PHE A 30 10.81 1.56 7.62
N ILE A 31 11.50 0.46 7.93
CA ILE A 31 12.25 -0.32 6.95
C ILE A 31 11.32 -0.93 5.90
N ILE A 32 10.23 -1.56 6.32
CA ILE A 32 9.28 -2.22 5.39
C ILE A 32 8.59 -1.20 4.48
N VAL A 33 8.11 -0.09 5.05
CA VAL A 33 7.39 0.94 4.28
C VAL A 33 8.34 1.66 3.33
N SER A 34 9.56 2.00 3.76
CA SER A 34 10.54 2.67 2.90
C SER A 34 10.95 1.80 1.70
N GLN A 35 11.22 0.50 1.92
CA GLN A 35 11.52 -0.44 0.83
C GLN A 35 10.36 -0.53 -0.16
N LYS A 36 9.11 -0.68 0.33
CA LYS A 36 7.92 -0.71 -0.53
C LYS A 36 7.77 0.58 -1.34
N LEU A 37 8.03 1.75 -0.75
CA LEU A 37 7.98 3.03 -1.45
C LEU A 37 9.05 3.14 -2.53
N ILE A 38 10.30 2.75 -2.25
CA ILE A 38 11.40 2.78 -3.23
C ILE A 38 11.09 1.85 -4.40
N ILE A 39 10.63 0.63 -4.12
CA ILE A 39 10.23 -0.33 -5.16
C ILE A 39 9.08 0.24 -5.99
N THR A 40 8.05 0.79 -5.35
CA THR A 40 6.92 1.40 -6.07
C THR A 40 7.37 2.58 -6.93
N LEU A 41 8.26 3.44 -6.44
CA LEU A 41 8.80 4.58 -7.18
C LEU A 41 9.61 4.14 -8.41
N ALA A 42 10.29 3.00 -8.37
CA ALA A 42 11.02 2.46 -9.52
C ALA A 42 10.11 1.67 -10.49
N VAL A 43 9.23 0.82 -9.95
CA VAL A 43 8.38 -0.09 -10.72
C VAL A 43 7.22 0.66 -11.37
N ALA A 44 6.57 1.61 -10.68
CA ALA A 44 5.42 2.31 -11.24
C ALA A 44 5.75 3.07 -12.54
N PRO A 45 6.85 3.84 -12.64
CA PRO A 45 7.28 4.44 -13.91
C PRO A 45 7.65 3.39 -14.96
N ALA A 46 8.32 2.30 -14.59
CA ALA A 46 8.68 1.25 -15.53
C ALA A 46 7.44 0.57 -16.13
N VAL A 47 6.44 0.27 -15.30
CA VAL A 47 5.14 -0.26 -15.72
C VAL A 47 4.39 0.76 -16.58
N ALA A 48 4.38 2.04 -16.18
CA ALA A 48 3.77 3.11 -16.98
C ALA A 48 4.44 3.26 -18.36
N LEU A 49 5.77 3.18 -18.43
CA LEU A 49 6.51 3.25 -19.70
C LEU A 49 6.31 2.00 -20.56
N ALA A 50 6.26 0.81 -19.95
CA ALA A 50 5.99 -0.43 -20.67
C ALA A 50 4.56 -0.45 -21.24
N THR A 51 3.57 -0.05 -20.46
CA THR A 51 2.16 0.06 -20.89
C THR A 51 1.97 1.19 -21.91
N LYS A 52 2.65 2.34 -21.76
CA LYS A 52 2.71 3.41 -22.76
C LYS A 52 3.26 2.90 -24.09
N ARG A 53 4.40 2.20 -24.12
CA ARG A 53 4.95 1.61 -25.36
C ARG A 53 4.03 0.57 -25.99
N SER A 54 3.28 -0.17 -25.17
CA SER A 54 2.34 -1.17 -25.65
C SER A 54 1.05 -0.55 -26.19
N THR A 55 0.64 0.62 -25.70
CA THR A 55 -0.57 1.34 -26.14
C THR A 55 -0.31 2.38 -27.23
N GLU A 56 0.90 2.95 -27.32
CA GLU A 56 1.33 3.82 -28.43
C GLU A 56 1.38 3.07 -29.79
N LYS A 57 1.48 1.74 -29.75
CA LYS A 57 1.36 0.89 -30.96
C LYS A 57 -0.08 0.59 -31.36
N VAL A 58 -1.07 1.08 -30.62
CA VAL A 58 -2.51 0.91 -30.90
C VAL A 58 -3.12 2.28 -31.22
N PRO A 59 -3.36 2.60 -32.50
CA PRO A 59 -4.03 3.84 -32.89
C PRO A 59 -5.44 3.90 -32.27
N GLY A 60 -5.79 4.98 -31.57
CA GLY A 60 -7.18 5.30 -31.19
C GLY A 60 -7.54 5.30 -29.71
N VAL A 61 -6.73 4.74 -28.80
CA VAL A 61 -7.07 4.68 -27.35
C VAL A 61 -6.99 6.06 -26.67
N GLY A 62 -6.05 6.93 -27.09
CA GLY A 62 -5.88 8.28 -26.52
C GLY A 62 -7.06 9.21 -26.77
N ASN A 63 -7.84 8.99 -27.84
CA ASN A 63 -8.97 9.85 -28.20
C ASN A 63 -10.25 9.50 -27.42
N VAL A 64 -10.34 8.30 -26.87
CA VAL A 64 -11.51 7.82 -26.10
C VAL A 64 -11.46 8.33 -24.66
N VAL A 65 -10.27 8.34 -24.05
CA VAL A 65 -10.09 8.86 -22.68
C VAL A 65 -10.31 10.37 -22.60
N GLN A 66 -9.93 11.14 -23.64
CA GLN A 66 -10.22 12.58 -23.71
C GLN A 66 -11.71 12.91 -23.84
N LYS A 67 -12.54 11.98 -24.32
CA LYS A 67 -13.99 12.18 -24.48
C LYS A 67 -14.79 11.89 -23.21
N ILE A 68 -14.17 11.33 -22.17
CA ILE A 68 -14.85 11.02 -20.90
C ILE A 68 -14.77 12.25 -19.99
N PRO A 69 -15.90 12.79 -19.51
CA PRO A 69 -15.89 13.90 -18.56
C PRO A 69 -15.16 13.51 -17.26
N ASN A 70 -14.41 14.44 -16.66
CA ASN A 70 -13.65 14.20 -15.42
C ASN A 70 -14.50 13.63 -14.28
N SER A 71 -15.79 14.00 -14.19
CA SER A 71 -16.71 13.47 -13.18
C SER A 71 -16.95 11.97 -13.31
N VAL A 72 -17.05 11.45 -14.54
CA VAL A 72 -17.22 10.03 -14.81
C VAL A 72 -15.95 9.26 -14.45
N TYR A 73 -14.78 9.79 -14.81
CA TYR A 73 -13.50 9.20 -14.43
C TYR A 73 -13.33 9.14 -12.90
N ALA A 74 -13.61 10.25 -12.20
CA ALA A 74 -13.57 10.31 -10.75
C ALA A 74 -14.50 9.25 -10.12
N SER A 75 -15.72 9.10 -10.62
CA SER A 75 -16.68 8.11 -10.12
C SER A 75 -16.18 6.66 -10.28
N LEU A 76 -15.57 6.33 -11.42
CA LEU A 76 -15.02 4.99 -11.69
C LEU A 76 -13.81 4.70 -10.79
N VAL A 77 -12.92 5.69 -10.60
CA VAL A 77 -11.78 5.57 -9.69
C VAL A 77 -12.27 5.39 -8.25
N THR A 78 -13.24 6.18 -7.80
CA THR A 78 -13.83 6.03 -6.46
C THR A 78 -14.45 4.64 -6.27
N LEU A 79 -15.22 4.14 -7.24
CA LEU A 79 -15.79 2.79 -7.19
C LEU A 79 -14.70 1.71 -7.13
N ALA A 80 -13.65 1.83 -7.93
CA ALA A 80 -12.52 0.89 -7.92
C ALA A 80 -11.80 0.89 -6.57
N VAL A 81 -11.56 2.07 -5.98
CA VAL A 81 -10.93 2.20 -4.65
C VAL A 81 -11.81 1.58 -3.57
N VAL A 82 -13.12 1.87 -3.55
CA VAL A 82 -14.06 1.27 -2.57
C VAL A 82 -14.12 -0.25 -2.70
N TRP A 83 -14.12 -0.77 -3.93
CA TRP A 83 -14.14 -2.21 -4.15
C TRP A 83 -12.83 -2.88 -3.72
N PHE A 84 -11.69 -2.25 -4.00
CA PHE A 84 -10.38 -2.75 -3.57
C PHE A 84 -10.23 -2.72 -2.05
N GLN A 85 -10.67 -1.62 -1.40
CA GLN A 85 -10.73 -1.52 0.05
C GLN A 85 -11.59 -2.63 0.66
N LYS A 86 -12.76 -2.91 0.08
CA LYS A 86 -13.64 -4.00 0.53
C LYS A 86 -13.00 -5.39 0.41
N GLN A 87 -12.14 -5.62 -0.58
CA GLN A 87 -11.40 -6.88 -0.69
C GLN A 87 -10.30 -6.95 0.38
N THR A 88 -9.55 -5.86 0.59
CA THR A 88 -8.49 -5.82 1.62
C THR A 88 -9.00 -5.84 3.07
N PHE A 89 -10.24 -5.39 3.32
CA PHE A 89 -10.92 -5.45 4.64
C PHE A 89 -11.91 -6.63 4.73
N GLY A 90 -12.13 -7.37 3.65
CA GLY A 90 -13.07 -8.49 3.59
C GLY A 90 -12.46 -9.84 3.98
N ASP A 91 -11.14 -9.89 4.14
CA ASP A 91 -10.35 -11.06 4.50
C ASP A 91 -9.80 -10.98 5.92
N ASP A 92 -10.51 -10.34 6.86
CA ASP A 92 -10.29 -10.56 8.29
C ASP A 92 -11.17 -11.76 8.72
N PRO A 93 -10.64 -13.00 8.77
CA PRO A 93 -11.33 -14.06 9.49
C PRO A 93 -11.34 -13.63 10.96
N LYS A 94 -12.54 -13.49 11.52
CA LYS A 94 -12.82 -13.42 12.97
C LYS A 94 -11.61 -13.89 13.78
N TYR A 95 -10.83 -12.96 14.33
CA TYR A 95 -10.16 -12.92 15.63
C TYR A 95 -9.31 -11.65 15.68
#